data_AF-A0A6G9D3E2-F1
#
_entry.id   AF-A0A6G9D3E2-F1
#
_cell.length_a   1.000
_cell.length_b   1.000
_cell.length_c   1.000
_cell.angle_alpha   90.00
_cell.angle_beta   90.00
_cell.angle_gamma   90.00
#
_symmetry.space_group_name_H-M   'P 1'
#
loop_
_entity.id
_entity.type
_entity.pdbx_description
1 polymer ?
#
loop_
_entity_poly.entity_id
_entity_poly.type
_entity_poly.pdbx_seq_one_letter_code
_entity_poly.pdbx_strand_id
1 'polypeptide(L)'
;MTRSPADADDLVQDVLERAWRGRRSFRAESALSTWLYRIAINRARDLAARADSARTVPSGIDDIDLPVSRLDHPEVLAESLADEQTVRAALATLSVEDRMVLALHDGEGWTAPRISTVCELTVASVYKRIHRARIRLLRALPAVSASESVDSELCRKTLVHASAYLDGHLDVETSTRIDEHLRQCPRCPPIAGALVGIKTALGQRPWSSAMPPDFVRAVDTLGNTNR
;
A
#
# COMPACT_ATOMS: atom_id res chain seq x y z
N MET A 1 7.28 4.67 1.95
CA MET A 1 7.69 5.08 0.58
C MET A 1 9.17 4.82 0.34
N THR A 2 10.03 5.08 1.32
CA THR A 2 11.48 4.84 1.26
C THR A 2 11.86 3.42 1.72
N ARG A 3 13.11 3.00 1.50
CA ARG A 3 13.62 1.66 1.91
C ARG A 3 14.27 1.66 3.30
N SER A 4 14.73 2.82 3.79
CA SER A 4 15.34 2.98 5.11
C SER A 4 14.79 4.22 5.85
N PRO A 5 14.98 4.30 7.19
CA PRO A 5 14.67 5.49 7.97
C PRO A 5 15.49 6.72 7.55
N ALA A 6 16.79 6.56 7.30
CA ALA A 6 17.65 7.67 6.85
C ALA A 6 17.15 8.27 5.53
N ASP A 7 16.79 7.41 4.56
CA ASP A 7 16.17 7.88 3.31
C ASP A 7 14.84 8.62 3.56
N ALA A 8 14.11 8.27 4.63
CA ALA A 8 12.85 8.90 4.98
C ALA A 8 13.08 10.32 5.49
N ASP A 9 14.03 10.51 6.41
CA ASP A 9 14.36 11.83 6.96
C ASP A 9 14.89 12.76 5.86
N ASP A 10 15.78 12.26 5.00
CA ASP A 10 16.29 13.00 3.84
C ASP A 10 15.15 13.38 2.88
N LEU A 11 14.23 12.45 2.60
CA LEU A 11 13.06 12.72 1.77
C LEU A 11 12.18 13.82 2.39
N VAL A 12 11.91 13.76 3.69
CA VAL A 12 11.10 14.75 4.39
C VAL A 12 11.76 16.13 4.30
N GLN A 13 13.06 16.22 4.57
CA GLN A 13 13.81 17.46 4.44
C GLN A 13 13.71 18.02 3.02
N ASP A 14 13.95 17.17 2.00
CA ASP A 14 13.86 17.52 0.59
C ASP A 14 12.47 18.05 0.20
N VAL A 15 11.42 17.45 0.76
CA VAL A 15 10.02 17.84 0.54
C VAL A 15 9.72 19.19 1.19
N LEU A 16 10.12 19.38 2.44
CA LEU A 16 9.92 20.63 3.16
C LEU A 16 10.65 21.79 2.50
N GLU A 17 11.88 21.57 2.03
CA GLU A 17 12.66 22.57 1.31
C GLU A 17 12.00 22.96 -0.02
N ARG A 18 11.51 21.97 -0.79
CA ARG A 18 10.76 22.20 -2.03
C ARG A 18 9.43 22.91 -1.79
N ALA A 19 8.71 22.51 -0.75
CA ALA A 19 7.47 23.15 -0.34
C ALA A 19 7.72 24.60 0.06
N TRP A 20 8.75 24.87 0.86
CA TRP A 20 9.11 26.22 1.25
C TRP A 20 9.44 27.09 0.03
N ARG A 21 10.25 26.60 -0.91
CA ARG A 21 10.56 27.34 -2.14
C ARG A 21 9.32 27.57 -3.02
N GLY A 22 8.46 26.55 -3.13
CA GLY A 22 7.24 26.55 -3.94
C GLY A 22 6.03 27.21 -3.28
N ARG A 23 6.09 27.65 -2.01
CA ARG A 23 4.92 28.13 -1.26
C ARG A 23 4.15 29.26 -1.94
N ARG A 24 4.82 30.09 -2.73
CA ARG A 24 4.19 31.22 -3.46
C ARG A 24 3.38 30.76 -4.69
N SER A 25 3.61 29.56 -5.19
CA SER A 25 2.85 29.00 -6.31
C SER A 25 1.67 28.12 -5.87
N PHE A 26 1.49 27.89 -4.56
CA PHE A 26 0.33 27.18 -4.04
C PHE A 26 -0.92 28.06 -4.17
N ARG A 27 -1.88 27.60 -4.98
CA ARG A 27 -3.11 28.35 -5.34
C ARG A 27 -4.33 28.03 -4.48
N ALA A 28 -4.19 27.20 -3.45
CA ALA A 28 -5.30 26.72 -2.61
C ALA A 28 -6.44 26.01 -3.35
N GLU A 29 -6.20 25.52 -4.57
CA GLU A 29 -7.14 24.70 -5.35
C GLU A 29 -7.27 23.26 -4.79
N SER A 30 -6.44 22.89 -3.81
CA SER A 30 -6.50 21.64 -3.06
C SER A 30 -6.05 21.88 -1.62
N ALA A 31 -6.34 20.96 -0.72
CA ALA A 31 -5.80 21.02 0.64
C ALA A 31 -4.26 21.06 0.62
N LEU A 32 -3.67 21.80 1.57
CA LEU A 32 -2.22 21.91 1.71
C LEU A 32 -1.56 20.53 1.84
N SER A 33 -2.19 19.63 2.60
CA SER A 33 -1.75 18.24 2.73
C SER A 33 -1.63 17.55 1.37
N THR A 34 -2.68 17.60 0.54
CA THR A 34 -2.67 17.04 -0.82
C THR A 34 -1.52 17.57 -1.66
N TRP A 35 -1.23 18.87 -1.60
CA TRP A 35 -0.10 19.46 -2.30
C TRP A 35 1.26 18.96 -1.79
N LEU A 36 1.45 18.86 -0.48
CA LEU A 36 2.66 18.32 0.13
C LEU A 36 2.88 16.83 -0.23
N TYR A 37 1.81 16.03 -0.22
CA TYR A 37 1.89 14.62 -0.65
C TYR A 37 2.30 14.50 -2.11
N ARG A 38 1.82 15.38 -3.01
CA ARG A 38 2.28 15.39 -4.40
C ARG A 38 3.79 15.67 -4.52
N ILE A 39 4.31 16.62 -3.74
CA ILE A 39 5.76 16.88 -3.70
C ILE A 39 6.52 15.65 -3.21
N ALA A 40 6.07 15.02 -2.12
CA ALA A 40 6.68 13.81 -1.56
C ALA A 40 6.66 12.62 -2.53
N ILE A 41 5.52 12.39 -3.18
CA ILE A 41 5.32 11.34 -4.17
C ILE A 41 6.25 11.53 -5.37
N ASN A 42 6.29 12.74 -5.93
CA ASN A 42 7.16 13.03 -7.06
C ASN A 42 8.64 12.87 -6.68
N ARG A 43 9.03 13.33 -5.48
CA ARG A 43 10.40 13.18 -5.02
C ARG A 43 10.78 11.72 -4.79
N ALA A 44 9.89 10.91 -4.21
CA ALA A 44 10.12 9.48 -4.03
C ALA A 44 10.28 8.74 -5.37
N ARG A 45 9.49 9.12 -6.39
CA ARG A 45 9.66 8.61 -7.76
C ARG A 45 11.00 9.00 -8.37
N ASP A 46 11.42 10.26 -8.23
CA ASP A 46 12.71 10.73 -8.74
C ASP A 46 13.88 9.98 -8.11
N LEU A 47 13.83 9.76 -6.79
CA LEU A 47 14.84 8.99 -6.07
C LEU A 47 14.87 7.53 -6.54
N ALA A 48 13.70 6.93 -6.75
CA ALA A 48 13.57 5.58 -7.26
C ALA A 48 14.14 5.44 -8.68
N ALA A 49 13.77 6.34 -9.60
CA ALA A 49 14.24 6.32 -10.98
C ALA A 49 15.78 6.41 -11.06
N ARG A 50 16.40 7.21 -10.19
CA ARG A 50 17.87 7.30 -10.06
C ARG A 50 18.51 6.02 -9.52
N ALA A 51 17.83 5.32 -8.63
CA ALA A 51 18.30 4.04 -8.11
C ALA A 51 18.11 2.89 -9.11
N ASP A 52 17.02 2.90 -9.88
CA ASP A 52 16.67 1.87 -10.87
C ASP A 52 17.43 2.06 -12.20
N SER A 53 17.92 3.26 -12.54
CA SER A 53 18.87 3.42 -13.66
C SER A 53 20.18 2.64 -13.45
N ALA A 54 20.43 2.16 -12.22
CA ALA A 54 21.54 1.25 -11.89
C ALA A 54 21.13 -0.24 -11.85
N ARG A 55 19.84 -0.58 -11.92
CA ARG A 55 19.32 -1.96 -11.89
C ARG A 55 18.01 -2.09 -12.67
N THR A 56 18.06 -2.80 -13.80
CA THR A 56 16.90 -3.12 -14.64
C THR A 56 15.90 -4.01 -13.90
N VAL A 57 14.91 -3.42 -13.23
CA VAL A 57 13.72 -4.15 -12.75
C VAL A 57 12.54 -3.75 -13.63
N PRO A 58 11.90 -4.69 -14.35
CA PRO A 58 10.76 -4.37 -15.22
C PRO A 58 9.60 -3.77 -14.42
N SER A 59 9.26 -2.51 -14.68
CA SER A 59 7.98 -1.91 -14.30
C SER A 59 6.91 -2.27 -15.33
N GLY A 60 6.51 -3.54 -15.35
CA GLY A 60 5.30 -3.99 -16.03
C GLY A 60 4.08 -3.81 -15.12
N ILE A 61 3.00 -3.22 -15.66
CA ILE A 61 1.67 -3.23 -15.01
C ILE A 61 1.02 -4.63 -15.16
N ASP A 62 1.52 -5.45 -16.08
CA ASP A 62 1.02 -6.77 -16.38
C ASP A 62 1.84 -7.83 -15.64
N ASP A 63 1.36 -8.18 -14.45
CA ASP A 63 1.35 -9.56 -13.92
C ASP A 63 0.82 -9.49 -12.48
N ILE A 64 -0.50 -9.64 -12.34
CA ILE A 64 -1.05 -10.22 -11.10
C ILE A 64 -0.82 -11.71 -11.25
N ASP A 65 0.44 -12.11 -11.12
CA ASP A 65 0.81 -13.51 -11.18
C ASP A 65 0.47 -14.10 -9.82
N LEU A 66 -0.77 -14.54 -9.63
CA LEU A 66 -1.20 -15.33 -8.47
C LEU A 66 -0.79 -16.79 -8.76
N PRO A 67 -0.04 -17.46 -7.86
CA PRO A 67 -0.72 -17.99 -6.68
C PRO A 67 0.02 -17.73 -5.36
N VAL A 68 -0.66 -17.19 -4.36
CA VAL A 68 -0.35 -17.50 -2.95
C VAL A 68 -1.20 -18.73 -2.68
N SER A 69 -0.60 -19.91 -2.78
CA SER A 69 -1.37 -21.16 -2.81
C SER A 69 -1.73 -21.66 -1.43
N ARG A 70 -0.85 -21.41 -0.46
CA ARG A 70 -0.93 -21.94 0.90
C ARG A 70 -0.25 -21.01 1.89
N LEU A 71 -0.89 -20.84 3.04
CA LEU A 71 -0.31 -20.29 4.24
C LEU A 71 -0.19 -21.44 5.22
N ASP A 72 1.03 -21.97 5.34
CA ASP A 72 1.31 -23.16 6.14
C ASP A 72 1.31 -22.83 7.63
N HIS A 73 1.74 -21.62 7.97
CA HIS A 73 2.06 -21.19 9.34
C HIS A 73 1.51 -19.78 9.62
N PRO A 74 0.21 -19.63 9.94
CA PRO A 74 -0.39 -18.33 10.26
C PRO A 74 0.26 -17.65 11.47
N GLU A 75 0.78 -18.42 12.43
CA GLU A 75 1.54 -17.94 13.58
C GLU A 75 2.85 -17.24 13.16
N VAL A 76 3.61 -17.84 12.24
CA VAL A 76 4.84 -17.26 11.69
C VAL A 76 4.55 -15.97 10.93
N LEU A 77 3.40 -15.91 10.24
CA LEU A 77 2.96 -14.68 9.58
C LEU A 77 2.69 -13.56 10.60
N ALA A 78 1.98 -13.87 11.69
CA ALA A 78 1.68 -12.89 12.74
C ALA A 78 2.97 -12.36 13.39
N GLU A 79 3.93 -13.23 13.69
CA GLU A 79 5.26 -12.84 14.19
C GLU A 79 6.01 -11.95 13.18
N SER A 80 6.00 -12.35 11.90
CA SER A 80 6.63 -11.57 10.82
C SER A 80 6.02 -10.19 10.65
N LEU A 81 4.70 -10.05 10.85
CA LEU A 81 3.98 -8.78 10.77
C LEU A 81 4.21 -7.90 12.01
N ALA A 82 4.47 -8.51 13.16
CA ALA A 82 4.84 -7.80 14.39
C ALA A 82 6.28 -7.28 14.35
N ASP A 83 7.21 -7.98 13.68
CA ASP A 83 8.57 -7.50 13.49
C ASP A 83 8.64 -6.34 12.51
N GLU A 84 9.12 -5.19 12.98
CA GLU A 84 9.27 -4.00 12.16
C GLU A 84 10.28 -4.18 11.03
N GLN A 85 11.40 -4.86 11.31
CA GLN A 85 12.49 -5.01 10.35
C GLN A 85 12.10 -5.97 9.23
N THR A 86 11.44 -7.09 9.56
CA THR A 86 10.90 -8.04 8.58
C THR A 86 9.89 -7.37 7.65
N VAL A 87 8.90 -6.64 8.20
CA VAL A 87 7.93 -5.91 7.36
C VAL A 87 8.62 -4.86 6.50
N ARG A 88 9.61 -4.13 7.03
CA ARG A 88 10.36 -3.13 6.25
C ARG A 88 11.13 -3.76 5.10
N ALA A 89 11.81 -4.88 5.34
CA ALA A 89 12.53 -5.64 4.32
C ALA A 89 11.57 -6.16 3.24
N ALA A 90 10.44 -6.73 3.64
CA ALA A 90 9.41 -7.20 2.72
C ALA A 90 8.83 -6.04 1.90
N LEU A 91 8.51 -4.90 2.54
CA LEU A 91 8.08 -3.67 1.87
C LEU A 91 9.11 -3.22 0.84
N ALA A 92 10.41 -3.25 1.15
CA ALA A 92 11.47 -2.79 0.26
C ALA A 92 11.58 -3.55 -1.07
N THR A 93 10.99 -4.77 -1.15
CA THR A 93 10.91 -5.57 -2.39
C THR A 93 9.88 -5.05 -3.39
N LEU A 94 8.89 -4.27 -2.92
CA LEU A 94 7.84 -3.72 -3.77
C LEU A 94 8.37 -2.53 -4.60
N SER A 95 7.75 -2.34 -5.77
CA SER A 95 7.95 -1.11 -6.54
C SER A 95 7.59 0.11 -5.71
N VAL A 96 8.22 1.26 -5.99
CA VAL A 96 7.97 2.48 -5.22
C VAL A 96 6.51 2.89 -5.26
N GLU A 97 5.87 2.75 -6.41
CA GLU A 97 4.44 3.05 -6.57
C GLU A 97 3.54 2.08 -5.80
N ASP A 98 3.85 0.78 -5.78
CA ASP A 98 3.08 -0.19 -4.97
C ASP A 98 3.22 0.12 -3.48
N ARG A 99 4.43 0.45 -3.02
CA ARG A 99 4.67 0.88 -1.62
C ARG A 99 3.92 2.14 -1.27
N MET A 100 3.86 3.11 -2.19
CA MET A 100 3.14 4.36 -1.96
C MET A 100 1.63 4.15 -1.84
N VAL A 101 1.05 3.40 -2.78
CA VAL A 101 -0.38 3.11 -2.76
C VAL A 101 -0.74 2.32 -1.49
N LEU A 102 0.06 1.33 -1.11
CA LEU A 102 -0.15 0.54 0.09
C LEU A 102 0.01 1.38 1.37
N ALA A 103 1.01 2.25 1.42
CA ALA A 103 1.21 3.19 2.52
C ALA A 103 0.01 4.11 2.75
N LEU A 104 -0.48 4.74 1.67
CA LEU A 104 -1.60 5.66 1.76
C LEU A 104 -2.91 4.94 2.07
N HIS A 105 -3.13 3.75 1.49
CA HIS A 105 -4.37 3.01 1.67
C HIS A 105 -4.42 2.25 2.99
N ASP A 106 -3.46 1.35 3.23
CA ASP A 106 -3.47 0.44 4.40
C ASP A 106 -2.81 1.08 5.63
N GLY A 107 -1.91 2.04 5.43
CA GLY A 107 -1.27 2.78 6.53
C GLY A 107 -2.08 4.00 6.97
N GLU A 108 -2.42 4.89 6.03
CA GLU A 108 -3.10 6.17 6.33
C GLU A 108 -4.63 6.10 6.20
N GLY A 109 -5.19 4.98 5.70
CA GLY A 109 -6.64 4.81 5.53
C GLY A 109 -7.25 5.66 4.41
N TRP A 110 -6.47 6.11 3.43
CA TRP A 110 -6.98 6.95 2.35
C TRP A 110 -7.81 6.16 1.33
N THR A 111 -8.84 6.80 0.81
CA THR A 111 -9.68 6.22 -0.25
C THR A 111 -8.96 6.20 -1.61
N ALA A 112 -9.27 5.21 -2.45
CA ALA A 112 -8.68 5.11 -3.79
C ALA A 112 -8.88 6.38 -4.66
N PRO A 113 -10.02 7.10 -4.62
CA PRO A 113 -10.16 8.39 -5.29
C PRO A 113 -9.16 9.43 -4.81
N ARG A 114 -8.94 9.56 -3.50
CA ARG A 114 -7.95 10.52 -2.96
C ARG A 114 -6.53 10.15 -3.40
N ILE A 115 -6.19 8.87 -3.33
CA ILE A 115 -4.89 8.34 -3.77
C ILE A 115 -4.68 8.60 -5.26
N SER A 116 -5.72 8.42 -6.08
CA SER A 116 -5.64 8.66 -7.53
C SER A 116 -5.24 10.09 -7.87
N THR A 117 -5.72 11.07 -7.10
CA THR A 117 -5.38 12.49 -7.28
C THR A 117 -3.92 12.78 -6.94
N VAL A 118 -3.40 12.25 -5.82
CA VAL A 118 -2.02 12.57 -5.40
C VAL A 118 -0.97 11.76 -6.16
N CYS A 119 -1.30 10.53 -6.55
CA CYS A 119 -0.41 9.65 -7.30
C CYS A 119 -0.53 9.85 -8.81
N GLU A 120 -1.47 10.65 -9.30
CA GLU A 120 -1.71 10.86 -10.73
C GLU A 120 -1.97 9.54 -11.47
N LEU A 121 -2.85 8.72 -10.87
CA LEU A 121 -3.28 7.42 -11.39
C LEU A 121 -4.79 7.43 -11.64
N THR A 122 -5.32 6.44 -12.36
CA THR A 122 -6.76 6.19 -12.38
C THR A 122 -7.20 5.43 -11.11
N VAL A 123 -8.44 5.61 -10.67
CA VAL A 123 -8.98 4.86 -9.51
C VAL A 123 -8.86 3.33 -9.71
N ALA A 124 -9.14 2.85 -10.92
CA ALA A 124 -8.96 1.44 -11.27
C ALA A 124 -7.49 0.97 -11.14
N SER A 125 -6.53 1.82 -11.54
CA SER A 125 -5.09 1.55 -11.38
C SER A 125 -4.69 1.49 -9.90
N VAL A 126 -5.27 2.36 -9.06
CA VAL A 126 -5.06 2.33 -7.61
C VAL A 126 -5.53 1.00 -7.02
N TYR A 127 -6.76 0.54 -7.31
CA TYR A 127 -7.24 -0.75 -6.80
C TYR A 127 -6.38 -1.94 -7.24
N LYS A 128 -5.97 -1.98 -8.52
CA LYS A 128 -5.06 -3.01 -9.03
C LYS A 128 -3.73 -3.01 -8.27
N ARG A 129 -3.17 -1.82 -7.99
CA ARG A 129 -1.93 -1.66 -7.25
C ARG A 129 -2.07 -2.04 -5.78
N ILE A 130 -3.16 -1.68 -5.10
CA ILE A 130 -3.45 -2.12 -3.72
C ILE A 130 -3.42 -3.65 -3.67
N HIS A 131 -4.20 -4.29 -4.55
CA HIS A 131 -4.27 -5.75 -4.59
C HIS A 131 -2.90 -6.37 -4.84
N ARG A 132 -2.21 -5.94 -5.90
CA ARG A 132 -0.87 -6.42 -6.24
C ARG A 132 0.14 -6.20 -5.11
N ALA A 133 0.13 -5.03 -4.49
CA ALA A 133 1.03 -4.68 -3.39
C ALA A 133 0.81 -5.61 -2.18
N ARG A 134 -0.44 -5.86 -1.78
CA ARG A 134 -0.75 -6.78 -0.69
C ARG A 134 -0.29 -8.21 -0.99
N ILE A 135 -0.54 -8.72 -2.20
CA ILE A 135 -0.10 -10.06 -2.61
C ILE A 135 1.43 -10.17 -2.64
N ARG A 136 2.12 -9.17 -3.18
CA ARG A 136 3.59 -9.15 -3.22
C ARG A 136 4.20 -9.05 -1.82
N LEU A 137 3.61 -8.22 -0.95
CA LEU A 137 4.05 -8.10 0.43
C LEU A 137 3.88 -9.44 1.16
N LEU A 138 2.71 -10.07 1.02
CA LEU A 138 2.42 -11.38 1.62
C LEU A 138 3.47 -12.43 1.21
N ARG A 139 3.84 -12.49 -0.07
CA ARG A 139 4.88 -13.41 -0.57
C ARG A 139 6.29 -13.11 -0.10
N ALA A 140 6.59 -11.83 0.15
CA ALA A 140 7.89 -11.43 0.64
C ALA A 140 8.08 -11.74 2.14
N LEU A 141 7.02 -12.14 2.85
CA LEU A 141 7.08 -12.55 4.24
C LEU A 141 7.47 -14.04 4.37
N PRO A 142 8.27 -14.42 5.39
CA PRO A 142 8.80 -15.79 5.56
C PRO A 142 7.76 -16.91 5.72
N ALA A 143 6.50 -16.57 5.97
CA ALA A 143 5.42 -17.52 6.28
C ALA A 143 4.71 -18.12 5.04
N VAL A 144 5.09 -17.69 3.83
CA VAL A 144 4.40 -18.05 2.59
C VAL A 144 5.28 -18.91 1.71
N SER A 145 4.86 -20.16 1.47
CA SER A 145 5.49 -21.05 0.50
C SER A 145 4.76 -20.97 -0.85
N ALA A 146 5.53 -20.90 -1.94
CA ALA A 146 4.98 -21.05 -3.29
C ALA A 146 4.77 -22.55 -3.56
N SER A 147 3.55 -23.05 -3.43
CA SER A 147 3.23 -24.44 -3.80
C SER A 147 2.58 -24.53 -5.17
N GLU A 148 3.05 -25.46 -5.99
CA GLU A 148 2.36 -25.91 -7.19
C GLU A 148 1.13 -26.74 -6.81
N SER A 149 -0.06 -26.20 -7.05
CA SER A 149 -1.12 -26.87 -7.83
C SER A 149 -2.58 -26.57 -7.40
N VAL A 150 -3.36 -26.41 -8.48
CA VAL A 150 -4.81 -26.45 -8.70
C VAL A 150 -5.69 -25.58 -7.81
N ASP A 151 -5.98 -24.37 -8.30
CA ASP A 151 -7.09 -23.55 -7.83
C ASP A 151 -8.36 -23.91 -8.63
N SER A 152 -9.45 -24.23 -7.92
CA SER A 152 -10.77 -24.18 -8.52
C SER A 152 -10.98 -22.79 -9.14
N GLU A 153 -11.75 -22.69 -10.23
CA GLU A 153 -12.07 -21.40 -10.83
C GLU A 153 -12.63 -20.40 -9.78
N LEU A 154 -13.37 -20.92 -8.81
CA LEU A 154 -13.96 -20.15 -7.71
C LEU A 154 -12.91 -19.63 -6.72
N CYS A 155 -11.87 -20.42 -6.40
CA CYS A 155 -10.73 -19.95 -5.59
C CYS A 155 -10.01 -18.80 -6.29
N ARG A 156 -9.75 -18.94 -7.60
CA ARG A 156 -9.09 -17.89 -8.39
C ARG A 156 -9.89 -16.60 -8.40
N LYS A 157 -11.20 -16.69 -8.66
CA LYS A 157 -12.12 -15.53 -8.62
C LYS A 157 -12.12 -14.88 -7.24
N THR A 158 -12.21 -15.68 -6.18
CA THR A 158 -12.19 -15.17 -4.80
C THR A 158 -10.91 -14.42 -4.49
N LEU A 159 -9.74 -14.99 -4.83
CA LEU A 159 -8.46 -14.37 -4.50
C LEU A 159 -8.19 -13.09 -5.30
N VAL A 160 -8.59 -13.03 -6.57
CA VAL A 160 -8.52 -11.79 -7.38
C VAL A 160 -9.37 -10.67 -6.76
N HIS A 161 -10.50 -11.01 -6.16
CA HIS A 161 -11.40 -10.06 -5.51
C HIS A 161 -11.15 -9.86 -4.01
N ALA A 162 -10.21 -10.60 -3.40
CA ALA A 162 -10.04 -10.61 -1.95
C ALA A 162 -9.78 -9.21 -1.38
N SER A 163 -8.90 -8.42 -2.02
CA SER A 163 -8.64 -7.04 -1.58
C SER A 163 -9.89 -6.16 -1.64
N ALA A 164 -10.64 -6.20 -2.75
CA ALA A 164 -11.85 -5.41 -2.92
C ALA A 164 -12.96 -5.84 -1.95
N TYR A 165 -13.06 -7.14 -1.65
CA TYR A 165 -13.94 -7.68 -0.64
C TYR A 165 -13.60 -7.13 0.75
N LEU A 166 -12.32 -7.19 1.15
CA LEU A 166 -11.83 -6.68 2.43
C LEU A 166 -11.99 -5.17 2.61
N ASP A 167 -12.04 -4.43 1.50
CA ASP A 167 -12.25 -2.99 1.50
C ASP A 167 -13.72 -2.59 1.33
N GLY A 168 -14.64 -3.56 1.17
CA GLY A 168 -16.08 -3.30 1.01
C GLY A 168 -16.42 -2.62 -0.32
N HIS A 169 -15.65 -2.89 -1.37
CA HIS A 169 -15.78 -2.25 -2.68
C HIS A 169 -16.40 -3.15 -3.75
N LEU A 170 -16.98 -4.28 -3.35
CA LEU A 170 -17.69 -5.19 -4.23
C LEU A 170 -19.20 -4.95 -4.13
N ASP A 171 -19.92 -5.28 -5.20
CA ASP A 171 -21.37 -5.35 -5.16
C ASP A 171 -21.83 -6.50 -4.24
N VAL A 172 -23.11 -6.45 -3.84
CA VAL A 172 -23.70 -7.40 -2.89
C VAL A 172 -23.64 -8.83 -3.43
N GLU A 173 -23.93 -9.05 -4.72
CA GLU A 173 -23.96 -10.37 -5.34
C GLU A 173 -22.57 -11.03 -5.32
N THR A 174 -21.54 -10.31 -5.74
CA THR A 174 -20.15 -10.77 -5.73
C THR A 174 -19.66 -11.01 -4.30
N SER A 175 -20.00 -10.13 -3.36
CA SER A 175 -19.64 -10.28 -1.94
C SER A 175 -20.25 -11.53 -1.33
N THR A 176 -21.53 -11.82 -1.58
CA THR A 176 -22.20 -13.04 -1.09
C THR A 176 -21.56 -14.31 -1.67
N ARG A 177 -21.19 -14.31 -2.96
CA ARG A 177 -20.49 -15.46 -3.57
C ARG A 177 -19.13 -15.73 -2.93
N ILE A 178 -18.36 -14.67 -2.66
CA ILE A 178 -17.07 -14.77 -1.99
C ILE A 178 -17.25 -15.29 -0.56
N ASP A 179 -18.21 -14.74 0.20
CA ASP A 179 -18.46 -15.17 1.57
C ASP A 179 -18.86 -16.65 1.65
N GLU A 180 -19.75 -17.11 0.76
CA GLU A 180 -20.12 -18.52 0.67
C GLU A 180 -18.90 -19.40 0.34
N HIS A 181 -18.06 -18.97 -0.60
CA HIS A 181 -16.84 -19.71 -0.92
C HIS A 181 -15.87 -19.78 0.26
N LEU A 182 -15.63 -18.66 0.96
CA LEU A 182 -14.75 -18.64 2.13
C LEU A 182 -15.24 -19.58 3.24
N ARG A 183 -16.56 -19.74 3.40
CA ARG A 183 -17.12 -20.68 4.39
C ARG A 183 -16.91 -22.15 4.01
N GLN A 184 -16.86 -22.48 2.72
CA GLN A 184 -16.74 -23.86 2.24
C GLN A 184 -15.31 -24.25 1.83
N CYS A 185 -14.41 -23.28 1.65
CA CYS A 185 -13.06 -23.50 1.14
C CYS A 185 -12.04 -23.54 2.28
N PRO A 186 -11.21 -24.61 2.40
CA PRO A 186 -10.16 -24.66 3.42
C PRO A 186 -8.93 -23.79 3.09
N ARG A 187 -8.79 -23.30 1.85
CA ARG A 187 -7.57 -22.60 1.37
C ARG A 187 -7.66 -21.08 1.35
N CYS A 188 -8.80 -20.52 0.96
CA CYS A 188 -8.94 -19.08 0.81
C CYS A 188 -9.04 -18.30 2.14
N PRO A 189 -9.65 -18.82 3.23
CA PRO A 189 -9.76 -18.08 4.49
C PRO A 189 -8.42 -17.71 5.14
N PRO A 190 -7.39 -18.60 5.20
CA PRO A 190 -6.08 -18.21 5.68
C PRO A 190 -5.48 -17.03 4.91
N ILE A 191 -5.64 -17.01 3.57
CA ILE A 191 -5.12 -15.93 2.72
C ILE A 191 -5.88 -14.64 2.94
N ALA A 192 -7.21 -14.70 3.02
CA ALA A 192 -8.03 -13.54 3.35
C ALA A 192 -7.66 -12.99 4.75
N GLY A 193 -7.48 -13.86 5.74
CA GLY A 193 -7.04 -13.52 7.08
C GLY A 193 -5.65 -12.88 7.11
N ALA A 194 -4.71 -13.38 6.31
CA ALA A 194 -3.38 -12.79 6.16
C ALA A 194 -3.43 -11.37 5.57
N LEU A 195 -4.29 -11.13 4.58
CA LEU A 195 -4.50 -9.80 4.00
C LEU A 195 -5.11 -8.83 5.03
N VAL A 196 -6.03 -9.30 5.89
CA VAL A 196 -6.51 -8.53 7.04
C VAL A 196 -5.37 -8.23 8.00
N GLY A 197 -4.56 -9.22 8.35
CA GLY A 197 -3.39 -9.06 9.23
C GLY A 197 -2.41 -8.01 8.70
N ILE A 198 -2.11 -8.02 7.40
CA ILE A 198 -1.30 -6.99 6.74
C ILE A 198 -1.93 -5.61 6.91
N LYS A 199 -3.21 -5.45 6.57
CA LYS A 199 -3.92 -4.16 6.67
C LYS A 199 -3.89 -3.63 8.10
N THR A 200 -4.16 -4.49 9.08
CA THR A 200 -4.11 -4.13 10.50
C THR A 200 -2.70 -3.74 10.94
N ALA A 201 -1.69 -4.54 10.59
CA ALA A 201 -0.29 -4.28 10.98
C ALA A 201 0.23 -2.97 10.36
N LEU A 202 -0.14 -2.66 9.11
CA LEU A 202 0.26 -1.42 8.47
C LEU A 202 -0.48 -0.20 9.05
N GLY A 203 -1.76 -0.33 9.42
CA GLY A 203 -2.54 0.76 10.02
C GLY A 203 -2.18 1.08 11.47
N GLN A 204 -1.61 0.13 12.21
CA GLN A 204 -1.13 0.35 13.59
C GLN A 204 0.26 1.00 13.65
N ARG A 205 0.99 1.05 12.54
CA ARG A 205 2.32 1.65 12.49
C ARG A 205 2.16 3.17 12.31
N PRO A 206 2.81 4.01 13.13
CA PRO A 206 2.69 5.45 12.99
C PRO A 206 3.47 5.91 11.74
N TRP A 207 2.80 5.97 10.59
CA TRP A 207 3.37 6.55 9.36
C TRP A 207 3.63 8.06 9.52
N SER A 208 2.90 8.69 10.44
CA SER A 208 3.10 10.06 10.89
C SER A 208 4.38 10.26 11.71
N SER A 209 5.07 9.21 12.18
CA SER A 209 6.29 9.38 12.98
C SER A 209 7.48 9.96 12.19
N ALA A 210 7.38 9.97 10.85
CA ALA A 210 8.33 10.64 9.96
C ALA A 210 8.08 12.14 9.81
N MET A 211 6.94 12.67 10.31
CA MET A 211 6.62 14.09 10.26
C MET A 211 6.51 14.63 11.69
N PRO A 212 7.20 15.74 12.04
CA PRO A 212 7.12 16.30 13.39
C PRO A 212 5.65 16.51 13.82
N PRO A 213 5.25 16.14 15.05
CA PRO A 213 3.86 16.27 15.51
C PRO A 213 3.31 17.70 15.42
N ASP A 214 4.17 18.71 15.57
CA ASP A 214 3.83 20.13 15.38
C ASP A 214 3.44 20.45 13.94
N PHE A 215 4.05 19.78 12.97
CA PHE A 215 3.76 19.95 11.56
C PHE A 215 2.42 19.32 11.18
N VAL A 216 2.12 18.12 11.68
CA VAL A 216 0.81 17.48 11.48
C VAL A 216 -0.30 18.38 12.01
N ARG A 217 -0.12 18.93 13.23
CA ARG A 217 -1.05 19.92 13.81
C ARG A 217 -1.17 21.20 12.99
N ALA A 218 -0.07 21.71 12.44
CA ALA A 218 -0.08 22.90 11.57
C ALA A 218 -0.81 22.65 10.24
N VAL A 219 -0.65 21.46 9.65
CA VAL A 219 -1.36 21.08 8.42
C VAL A 219 -2.85 20.87 8.66
N ASP A 220 -3.23 20.26 9.79
CA ASP A 220 -4.64 20.05 10.16
C ASP A 220 -5.35 21.37 10.51
N THR A 221 -4.64 22.31 11.15
CA THR A 221 -5.19 23.64 11.49
C THR A 221 -5.34 24.54 10.25
N LEU A 222 -4.39 24.51 9.32
CA LEU A 222 -4.48 25.24 8.04
C LEU A 222 -5.52 24.64 7.07
N GLY A 223 -5.81 23.33 7.20
CA GLY A 223 -6.88 22.66 6.48
C GLY A 223 -8.29 23.03 6.95
N ASN A 224 -8.44 23.50 8.20
CA ASN A 224 -9.72 23.86 8.80
C ASN A 224 -10.09 25.35 8.65
N THR A 225 -9.22 26.19 8.07
CA THR A 225 -9.49 27.63 7.86
C THR A 225 -10.22 27.96 6.55
N ASN A 226 -10.82 26.98 5.87
CA ASN A 226 -11.57 27.23 4.62
C ASN A 226 -12.97 26.59 4.62
N ARG A 227 -13.67 26.67 5.75
CA ARG A 227 -15.11 26.46 5.84
C ARG A 227 -15.83 27.76 6.16
#